data_AF-C9RCL1-F1
#
_entry.id   AF-C9RCL1-F1
#
_cell.length_a   1.000
_cell.length_b   1.000
_cell.length_c   1.000
_cell.angle_alpha   90.00
_cell.angle_beta   90.00
_cell.angle_gamma   90.00
#
_symmetry.space_group_name_H-M   'P 1'
#
loop_
_entity.id
_entity.type
_entity.pdbx_description
1 polymer ?
#
loop_
_entity_poly.entity_id
_entity_poly.type
_entity_poly.pdbx_seq_one_letter_code
_entity_poly.pdbx_strand_id
1 'polypeptide(L)'
;MAEDKDLELESIRFRRSLFGYSPKEVDELLEKVALHLRQLKQQKKHLEQLVAGYQAQEENLRAALLRAEETVRRAKEQAIEEAARLRAEAQAEVKRMLAEARKEWLKVEEERNKYQRMLKEKVGIYEREAQVLLDRFYVVVRRHLKLMEEEFSQEVKGVLERFERELRELPAPAIVLEVESSEVQEAAATREKKDSGEEVADLPLVLGRVLKEDLRDETGKVVVAAGEVVTPEVIERAIAHGLYGELIAKLAEEEE
;
A
#
# COMPACT_ATOMS: atom_id res chain seq x y z
N MET A 1 69.37 -44.28 13.28
CA MET A 1 69.27 -45.27 12.19
C MET A 1 70.41 -46.24 12.39
N ALA A 2 70.17 -47.34 13.12
CA ALA A 2 71.12 -48.43 13.20
C ALA A 2 70.91 -49.29 11.96
N GLU A 3 71.95 -49.49 11.17
CA GLU A 3 71.93 -50.39 10.02
C GLU A 3 71.54 -51.80 10.50
N ASP A 4 70.39 -52.29 10.06
CA ASP A 4 70.03 -53.70 10.11
C ASP A 4 71.04 -54.43 9.21
N LYS A 5 72.12 -54.92 9.81
CA LYS A 5 72.92 -55.96 9.17
C LYS A 5 72.14 -57.25 9.34
N ASP A 6 71.28 -57.52 8.37
CA ASP A 6 70.69 -58.84 8.19
C ASP A 6 71.82 -59.87 8.27
N LEU A 7 71.69 -60.83 9.20
CA LEU A 7 72.61 -61.95 9.29
C LEU A 7 72.43 -62.77 8.01
N GLU A 8 73.29 -62.55 7.02
CA GLU A 8 73.32 -63.34 5.79
C GLU A 8 73.85 -64.75 6.09
N LEU A 9 72.98 -65.60 6.64
CA LEU A 9 73.30 -66.98 7.00
C LEU A 9 73.71 -67.83 5.80
N GLU A 10 73.31 -67.41 4.59
CA GLU A 10 73.59 -68.11 3.33
C GLU A 10 75.05 -67.94 2.85
N SER A 11 75.78 -66.91 3.30
CA SER A 11 77.13 -66.60 2.81
C SER A 11 78.27 -67.10 3.72
N ILE A 12 77.93 -67.68 4.88
CA ILE A 12 78.92 -68.05 5.91
C ILE A 12 79.51 -69.44 5.63
N ARG A 13 80.83 -69.51 5.39
CA ARG A 13 81.58 -70.76 5.19
C ARG A 13 82.49 -71.05 6.38
N PHE A 14 82.36 -72.24 6.98
CA PHE A 14 83.21 -72.69 8.08
C PHE A 14 84.54 -73.27 7.59
N ARG A 15 85.63 -73.00 8.31
CA ARG A 15 86.94 -73.62 8.00
C ARG A 15 86.95 -75.09 8.43
N ARG A 16 87.48 -75.96 7.58
CA ARG A 16 87.66 -77.40 7.85
C ARG A 16 89.01 -77.66 8.54
N SER A 17 88.96 -78.33 9.69
CA SER A 17 90.10 -78.91 10.42
C SER A 17 90.25 -80.41 10.09
N LEU A 18 91.38 -81.01 10.51
CA LEU A 18 91.68 -82.44 10.29
C LEU A 18 90.63 -83.41 10.87
N PHE A 19 89.74 -82.94 11.76
CA PHE A 19 88.64 -83.71 12.35
C PHE A 19 87.25 -83.06 12.16
N GLY A 20 87.04 -82.20 11.14
CA GLY A 20 85.74 -81.58 10.84
C GLY A 20 85.74 -80.04 10.94
N TYR A 21 84.59 -79.39 11.07
CA TYR A 21 84.51 -77.92 11.20
C TYR A 21 85.10 -77.42 12.53
N SER A 22 85.63 -76.19 12.56
CA SER A 22 86.12 -75.55 13.79
C SER A 22 84.98 -75.36 14.79
N PRO A 23 85.01 -76.00 15.97
CA PRO A 23 83.93 -75.89 16.96
C PRO A 23 83.70 -74.43 17.39
N LYS A 24 84.78 -73.65 17.54
CA LYS A 24 84.72 -72.25 17.95
C LYS A 24 83.98 -71.35 16.95
N GLU A 25 84.20 -71.54 15.64
CA GLU A 25 83.53 -70.73 14.60
C GLU A 25 82.02 -71.04 14.56
N VAL A 26 81.64 -72.30 14.80
CA VAL A 26 80.25 -72.73 14.88
C VAL A 26 79.59 -72.15 16.14
N ASP A 27 80.25 -72.22 17.29
CA ASP A 27 79.72 -71.68 18.55
C ASP A 27 79.51 -70.16 18.47
N GLU A 28 80.47 -69.40 17.94
CA GLU A 28 80.33 -67.95 17.74
C GLU A 28 79.17 -67.60 16.79
N LEU A 29 78.96 -68.38 15.72
CA LEU A 29 77.83 -68.17 14.84
C LEU A 29 76.51 -68.48 15.55
N LEU A 30 76.43 -69.61 16.26
CA LEU A 30 75.24 -70.01 17.00
C LEU A 30 74.88 -68.96 18.05
N GLU A 31 75.86 -68.36 18.71
CA GLU A 31 75.64 -67.27 19.66
C GLU A 31 75.09 -66.01 18.97
N LYS A 32 75.63 -65.63 17.81
CA LYS A 32 75.09 -64.52 16.99
C LYS A 32 73.67 -64.78 16.52
N VAL A 33 73.38 -65.99 16.03
CA VAL A 33 72.02 -66.40 15.62
C VAL A 33 71.07 -66.36 16.80
N ALA A 34 71.47 -66.89 17.96
CA ALA A 34 70.66 -66.87 19.16
C ALA A 34 70.37 -65.43 19.62
N LEU A 35 71.35 -64.53 19.54
CA LEU A 35 71.17 -63.12 19.87
C LEU A 35 70.22 -62.41 18.90
N HIS A 36 70.37 -62.63 17.60
CA HIS A 36 69.49 -62.05 16.58
C HIS A 36 68.06 -62.59 16.68
N LEU A 37 67.87 -63.89 16.91
CA LEU A 37 66.56 -64.47 17.18
C LEU A 37 65.90 -63.87 18.43
N ARG A 38 66.67 -63.59 19.49
CA ARG A 38 66.15 -62.89 20.67
C ARG A 38 65.71 -61.46 20.32
N GLN A 39 66.48 -60.73 19.53
CA GLN A 39 66.13 -59.38 19.07
C GLN A 39 64.87 -59.39 18.21
N LEU A 40 64.79 -60.26 17.19
CA LEU A 40 63.60 -60.42 16.34
C LEU A 40 62.37 -60.79 17.17
N LYS A 41 62.53 -61.67 18.17
CA LYS A 41 61.43 -62.01 19.09
C LYS A 41 60.97 -60.82 19.92
N GLN A 42 61.89 -59.98 20.38
CA GLN A 42 61.56 -58.74 21.11
C GLN A 42 60.87 -57.72 20.20
N GLN A 43 61.39 -57.50 18.99
CA GLN A 43 60.80 -56.61 17.99
C GLN A 43 59.40 -57.09 17.58
N LYS A 44 59.24 -58.38 17.29
CA LYS A 44 57.92 -58.98 17.00
C LYS A 44 56.93 -58.71 18.13
N LYS A 45 57.33 -58.98 19.38
CA LYS A 45 56.48 -58.70 20.54
C LYS A 45 56.13 -57.22 20.66
N HIS A 46 57.08 -56.32 20.41
CA HIS A 46 56.84 -54.89 20.43
C HIS A 46 55.86 -54.45 19.32
N LEU A 47 56.02 -54.96 18.10
CA LEU A 47 55.11 -54.70 16.99
C LEU A 47 53.71 -55.23 17.27
N GLU A 48 53.59 -56.43 17.83
CA GLU A 48 52.29 -56.99 18.25
C GLU A 48 51.60 -56.10 19.29
N GLN A 49 52.36 -55.57 20.26
CA GLN A 49 51.83 -54.61 21.25
C GLN A 49 51.39 -53.29 20.61
N LEU A 50 52.15 -52.76 19.64
CA LEU A 50 51.76 -51.56 18.90
C LEU A 50 50.50 -51.78 18.08
N VAL A 51 50.40 -52.91 17.35
CA VAL A 51 49.21 -53.27 16.57
C VAL A 51 47.98 -53.38 17.48
N ALA A 52 48.10 -54.07 18.61
CA ALA A 52 47.01 -54.15 19.59
C ALA A 52 46.61 -52.76 20.14
N GLY A 53 47.60 -51.89 20.38
CA GLY A 53 47.34 -50.50 20.78
C GLY A 53 46.58 -49.70 19.73
N TYR A 54 46.98 -49.80 18.46
CA TYR A 54 46.29 -49.13 17.35
C TYR A 54 44.87 -49.66 17.13
N GLN A 55 44.66 -50.97 17.25
CA GLN A 55 43.32 -51.57 17.16
C GLN A 55 42.39 -51.05 18.26
N ALA A 56 42.88 -50.98 19.51
CA ALA A 56 42.11 -50.40 20.61
C ALA A 56 41.80 -48.91 20.39
N GLN A 57 42.74 -48.15 19.82
CA GLN A 57 42.50 -46.74 19.45
C GLN A 57 41.45 -46.62 18.34
N GLU A 58 41.52 -47.48 17.32
CA GLU A 58 40.56 -47.51 16.23
C GLU A 58 39.14 -47.82 16.73
N GLU A 59 38.98 -48.81 17.60
CA GLU A 59 37.69 -49.15 18.22
C GLU A 59 37.12 -47.98 19.03
N ASN A 60 37.97 -47.30 19.81
CA ASN A 60 37.57 -46.13 20.57
C ASN A 60 37.14 -44.96 19.66
N LEU A 61 37.87 -44.72 18.56
CA LEU A 61 37.52 -43.69 17.58
C LEU A 61 36.20 -44.02 16.88
N ARG A 62 35.99 -45.27 16.47
CA ARG A 62 34.72 -45.72 15.88
C ARG A 62 33.56 -45.53 16.85
N ALA A 63 33.73 -45.91 18.11
CA ALA A 63 32.71 -45.72 19.14
C ALA A 63 32.42 -44.23 19.40
N ALA A 64 33.44 -43.37 19.39
CA ALA A 64 33.28 -41.93 19.55
C ALA A 64 32.53 -41.30 18.37
N LEU A 65 32.84 -41.72 17.13
CA LEU A 65 32.17 -41.25 15.93
C LEU A 65 30.68 -41.63 15.92
N LEU A 66 30.35 -42.88 16.25
CA LEU A 66 28.95 -43.31 16.34
C LEU A 66 28.17 -42.50 17.38
N ARG A 67 28.76 -42.23 18.56
CA ARG A 67 28.13 -41.37 19.58
C ARG A 67 27.97 -39.93 19.09
N ALA A 68 28.95 -39.39 18.38
CA ALA A 68 28.87 -38.06 17.81
C ALA A 68 27.73 -37.98 16.77
N GLU A 69 27.62 -38.96 15.88
CA GLU A 69 26.54 -39.06 14.88
C GLU A 69 25.15 -39.15 15.55
N GLU A 70 25.00 -40.00 16.56
CA GLU A 70 23.75 -40.10 17.33
C GLU A 70 23.40 -38.78 18.02
N THR A 71 24.39 -38.09 18.58
CA THR A 71 24.20 -36.80 19.25
C THR A 71 23.76 -35.73 18.25
N VAL A 72 24.39 -35.67 17.08
CA VAL A 72 24.00 -34.76 15.99
C VAL A 72 22.59 -35.07 15.50
N ARG A 73 22.23 -36.35 15.36
CA ARG A 73 20.88 -36.75 14.94
C ARG A 73 19.83 -36.31 15.95
N ARG A 74 20.05 -36.54 17.24
CA ARG A 74 19.15 -36.10 18.31
C ARG A 74 19.02 -34.59 18.38
N ALA A 75 20.13 -33.86 18.28
CA ALA A 75 20.12 -32.40 18.26
C ALA A 75 19.30 -31.86 17.06
N LYS A 76 19.43 -32.50 15.89
CA LYS A 76 18.65 -32.15 14.70
C LYS A 76 17.16 -32.45 14.87
N GLU A 77 16.81 -33.61 15.41
CA GLU A 77 15.41 -33.99 15.69
C GLU A 77 14.78 -32.98 16.67
N GLN A 78 15.45 -32.66 17.77
CA GLN A 78 15.01 -31.67 18.75
C GLN A 78 14.83 -30.27 18.15
N ALA A 79 15.80 -29.81 17.35
CA ALA A 79 15.69 -28.49 16.70
C ALA A 79 14.49 -28.41 15.73
N ILE A 80 14.18 -29.51 15.04
CA ILE A 80 13.01 -29.58 14.15
C ILE A 80 11.71 -29.52 14.96
N GLU A 81 11.63 -30.27 16.07
CA GLU A 81 10.46 -30.26 16.96
C GLU A 81 10.23 -28.88 17.60
N GLU A 82 11.30 -28.26 18.11
CA GLU A 82 11.23 -26.91 18.69
C GLU A 82 10.82 -25.87 17.66
N ALA A 83 11.38 -25.93 16.44
CA ALA A 83 10.99 -25.03 15.36
C ALA A 83 9.52 -25.22 14.96
N ALA A 84 9.04 -26.46 14.91
CA ALA A 84 7.64 -26.75 14.61
C ALA A 84 6.72 -26.21 15.71
N ARG A 85 7.09 -26.39 16.98
CA ARG A 85 6.36 -25.87 18.14
C ARG A 85 6.30 -24.34 18.12
N LEU A 86 7.44 -23.67 17.92
CA LEU A 86 7.51 -22.21 17.85
C LEU A 86 6.63 -21.66 16.72
N ARG A 87 6.64 -22.31 15.55
CA ARG A 87 5.76 -21.94 14.43
C ARG A 87 4.29 -22.10 14.78
N ALA A 88 3.91 -23.19 15.44
CA ALA A 88 2.53 -23.43 15.85
C ALA A 88 2.06 -22.39 16.88
N GLU A 89 2.90 -22.05 17.86
CA GLU A 89 2.63 -21.02 18.87
C GLU A 89 2.45 -19.65 18.20
N ALA A 90 3.38 -19.24 17.34
CA ALA A 90 3.29 -17.96 16.61
C ALA A 90 2.03 -17.89 15.72
N GLN A 91 1.67 -18.97 15.04
CA GLN A 91 0.45 -19.03 14.24
C GLN A 91 -0.82 -18.92 15.10
N ALA A 92 -0.84 -19.54 16.28
CA ALA A 92 -1.96 -19.44 17.20
C ALA A 92 -2.10 -18.00 17.74
N GLU A 93 -0.99 -17.36 18.06
CA GLU A 93 -0.97 -15.97 18.52
C GLU A 93 -1.46 -15.00 17.44
N VAL A 94 -0.97 -15.12 16.21
CA VAL A 94 -1.45 -14.31 15.07
C VAL A 94 -2.96 -14.50 14.86
N LYS A 95 -3.46 -15.74 14.92
CA LYS A 95 -4.90 -16.00 14.83
C LYS A 95 -5.68 -15.33 15.95
N ARG A 96 -5.14 -15.31 17.17
CA ARG A 96 -5.77 -14.63 18.32
C ARG A 96 -5.81 -13.12 18.10
N MET A 97 -4.69 -12.52 17.72
CA MET A 97 -4.61 -11.08 17.41
C MET A 97 -5.58 -10.68 16.29
N LEU A 98 -5.67 -11.47 15.22
CA LEU A 98 -6.63 -11.22 14.14
C LEU A 98 -8.09 -11.32 14.60
N ALA A 99 -8.41 -12.28 15.47
CA ALA A 99 -9.75 -12.42 16.03
C ALA A 99 -10.11 -11.25 16.94
N GLU A 100 -9.18 -10.81 17.78
CA GLU A 100 -9.33 -9.63 18.64
C GLU A 100 -9.50 -8.35 17.81
N ALA A 101 -8.63 -8.13 16.81
CA ALA A 101 -8.72 -6.98 15.91
C ALA A 101 -10.05 -6.93 15.15
N ARG A 102 -10.54 -8.08 14.66
CA ARG A 102 -11.86 -8.17 14.02
C ARG A 102 -13.00 -7.82 14.97
N LYS A 103 -12.92 -8.27 16.23
CA LYS A 103 -13.92 -7.96 17.24
C LYS A 103 -13.96 -6.47 17.55
N GLU A 104 -12.80 -5.83 17.69
CA GLU A 104 -12.74 -4.38 17.92
C GLU A 104 -13.19 -3.60 16.68
N TRP A 105 -12.83 -4.03 15.47
CA TRP A 105 -13.31 -3.42 14.24
C TRP A 105 -14.84 -3.44 14.14
N LEU A 106 -15.47 -4.57 14.48
CA LEU A 106 -16.93 -4.67 14.50
C LEU A 106 -17.58 -3.68 15.48
N LYS A 107 -16.99 -3.47 16.66
CA LYS A 107 -17.51 -2.47 17.62
C LYS A 107 -17.40 -1.06 17.08
N VAL A 108 -16.24 -0.70 16.52
CA VAL A 108 -16.02 0.62 15.91
C VAL A 108 -17.00 0.85 14.76
N GLU A 109 -17.23 -0.17 13.94
CA GLU A 109 -18.20 -0.13 12.84
C GLU A 109 -19.64 0.09 13.34
N GLU A 110 -20.03 -0.61 14.40
CA GLU A 110 -21.34 -0.42 15.05
C GLU A 110 -21.49 0.99 15.62
N GLU A 111 -20.46 1.52 16.29
CA GLU A 111 -20.45 2.89 16.83
C GLU A 111 -20.52 3.94 15.72
N ARG A 112 -19.74 3.76 14.64
CA ARG A 112 -19.80 4.62 13.44
C ARG A 112 -21.20 4.63 12.85
N ASN A 113 -21.83 3.46 12.70
CA ASN A 113 -23.17 3.34 12.16
C ASN A 113 -24.22 4.01 13.05
N LYS A 114 -24.09 3.90 14.39
CA LYS A 114 -24.94 4.64 15.33
C LYS A 114 -24.78 6.14 15.15
N TYR A 115 -23.54 6.64 15.10
CA TYR A 115 -23.26 8.06 14.91
C TYR A 115 -23.82 8.60 13.59
N GLN A 116 -23.64 7.86 12.49
CA GLN A 116 -24.20 8.23 11.19
C GLN A 116 -25.74 8.31 11.21
N ARG A 117 -26.41 7.38 11.90
CA ARG A 117 -27.88 7.43 12.06
C ARG A 117 -28.31 8.68 12.83
N MET A 118 -27.66 8.97 13.95
CA MET A 118 -27.95 10.18 14.73
C MET A 118 -27.70 11.45 13.90
N LEU A 119 -26.64 11.47 13.09
CA LEU A 119 -26.34 12.62 12.24
C LEU A 119 -27.43 12.84 11.19
N LYS A 120 -27.84 11.77 10.48
CA LYS A 120 -28.95 11.81 9.52
C LYS A 120 -30.25 12.28 10.17
N GLU A 121 -30.55 11.81 11.37
CA GLU A 121 -31.73 12.24 12.12
C GLU A 121 -31.68 13.74 12.44
N LYS A 122 -30.55 14.23 12.96
CA LYS A 122 -30.37 15.67 13.26
C LYS A 122 -30.46 16.54 12.01
N VAL A 123 -29.81 16.14 10.92
CA VAL A 123 -29.87 16.85 9.64
C VAL A 123 -31.33 16.92 9.15
N GLY A 124 -32.07 15.81 9.20
CA GLY A 124 -33.48 15.80 8.80
C GLY A 124 -34.40 16.62 9.73
N ILE A 125 -34.02 16.85 10.98
CA ILE A 125 -34.72 17.82 11.85
C ILE A 125 -34.44 19.24 11.36
N TYR A 126 -33.17 19.61 11.15
CA TYR A 126 -32.80 20.95 10.68
C TYR A 126 -33.36 21.27 9.29
N GLU A 127 -33.39 20.32 8.37
CA GLU A 127 -34.02 20.51 7.05
C GLU A 127 -35.51 20.85 7.18
N ARG A 128 -36.24 20.13 8.05
CA ARG A 128 -37.65 20.42 8.31
C ARG A 128 -37.84 21.79 8.98
N GLU A 129 -37.01 22.13 9.96
CA GLU A 129 -37.05 23.44 10.62
C GLU A 129 -36.77 24.58 9.65
N ALA A 130 -35.75 24.42 8.79
CA ALA A 130 -35.39 25.39 7.75
C ALA A 130 -36.53 25.55 6.74
N GLN A 131 -37.18 24.46 6.34
CA GLN A 131 -38.31 24.51 5.41
C GLN A 131 -39.52 25.23 6.01
N VAL A 132 -39.86 24.97 7.28
CA VAL A 132 -40.90 25.72 7.99
C VAL A 132 -40.57 27.21 8.10
N LEU A 133 -39.30 27.55 8.35
CA LEU A 133 -38.85 28.94 8.41
C LEU A 133 -38.97 29.63 7.05
N LEU A 134 -38.58 28.95 5.97
CA LEU A 134 -38.72 29.43 4.60
C LEU A 134 -40.20 29.66 4.24
N ASP A 135 -41.08 28.68 4.50
CA ASP A 135 -42.52 28.81 4.24
C ASP A 135 -43.11 30.01 4.97
N ARG A 136 -42.74 30.20 6.25
CA ARG A 136 -43.17 31.37 7.04
C ARG A 136 -42.67 32.67 6.43
N PHE A 137 -41.41 32.72 5.99
CA PHE A 137 -40.83 33.91 5.35
C PHE A 137 -41.58 34.25 4.05
N TYR A 138 -41.85 33.27 3.20
CA TYR A 138 -42.63 33.47 1.97
C TYR A 138 -44.02 34.04 2.22
N VAL A 139 -44.72 33.57 3.26
CA VAL A 139 -46.03 34.11 3.66
C VAL A 139 -45.92 35.58 4.07
N VAL A 140 -44.89 35.94 4.84
CA VAL A 140 -44.65 37.33 5.28
C VAL A 140 -44.34 38.24 4.09
N VAL A 141 -43.41 37.83 3.21
CA VAL A 141 -43.03 38.60 2.01
C VAL A 141 -44.24 38.79 1.10
N ARG A 142 -45.03 37.74 0.85
CA ARG A 142 -46.23 37.83 0.02
C ARG A 142 -47.28 38.77 0.62
N ARG A 143 -47.45 38.79 1.95
CA ARG A 143 -48.34 39.75 2.61
C ARG A 143 -47.82 41.18 2.45
N HIS A 144 -46.52 41.40 2.64
CA HIS A 144 -45.93 42.75 2.53
C HIS A 144 -46.02 43.29 1.10
N LEU A 145 -45.74 42.46 0.09
CA LEU A 145 -45.91 42.82 -1.32
C LEU A 145 -47.36 43.23 -1.64
N LYS A 146 -48.36 42.50 -1.14
CA LYS A 146 -49.77 42.87 -1.33
C LYS A 146 -50.12 44.22 -0.70
N LEU A 147 -49.61 44.49 0.51
CA LEU A 147 -49.84 45.78 1.17
C LEU A 147 -49.20 46.93 0.37
N MET A 148 -47.97 46.76 -0.11
CA MET A 148 -47.31 47.77 -0.97
C MET A 148 -48.06 47.96 -2.30
N GLU A 149 -48.59 46.89 -2.90
CA GLU A 149 -49.39 46.97 -4.13
C GLU A 149 -50.71 47.75 -3.90
N GLU A 150 -51.37 47.53 -2.76
CA GLU A 150 -52.57 48.26 -2.35
C GLU A 150 -52.28 49.75 -2.10
N GLU A 151 -51.21 50.07 -1.37
CA GLU A 151 -50.75 51.44 -1.10
C GLU A 151 -50.40 52.17 -2.40
N PHE A 152 -49.59 51.55 -3.26
CA PHE A 152 -49.24 52.09 -4.58
C PHE A 152 -50.47 52.35 -5.44
N SER A 153 -51.41 51.40 -5.48
CA SER A 153 -52.66 51.55 -6.22
C SER A 153 -53.50 52.72 -5.72
N GLN A 154 -53.51 52.99 -4.41
CA GLN A 154 -54.19 54.15 -3.82
C GLN A 154 -53.49 55.47 -4.19
N GLU A 155 -52.16 55.52 -4.14
CA GLU A 155 -51.40 56.69 -4.55
C GLU A 155 -51.61 57.03 -6.03
N VAL A 156 -51.54 56.03 -6.91
CA VAL A 156 -51.80 56.19 -8.35
C VAL A 156 -53.20 56.72 -8.59
N LYS A 157 -54.22 56.17 -7.92
CA LYS A 157 -55.60 56.70 -7.98
C LYS A 157 -55.66 58.16 -7.54
N GLY A 158 -55.02 58.51 -6.42
CA GLY A 158 -54.98 59.89 -5.94
C GLY A 158 -54.24 60.86 -6.89
N VAL A 159 -53.22 60.40 -7.61
CA VAL A 159 -52.57 61.16 -8.68
C VAL A 159 -53.51 61.33 -9.87
N LEU A 160 -54.16 60.26 -10.33
CA LEU A 160 -55.11 60.30 -11.43
C LEU A 160 -56.29 61.23 -11.13
N GLU A 161 -56.87 61.18 -9.93
CA GLU A 161 -57.95 62.07 -9.51
C GLU A 161 -57.54 63.54 -9.43
N ARG A 162 -56.27 63.82 -9.13
CA ARG A 162 -55.71 65.18 -9.18
C ARG A 162 -55.54 65.62 -10.63
N PHE A 163 -54.96 64.77 -11.47
CA PHE A 163 -54.76 65.03 -12.89
C PHE A 163 -56.09 65.22 -13.64
N GLU A 164 -57.12 64.42 -13.34
CA GLU A 164 -58.47 64.58 -13.88
C GLU A 164 -59.12 65.91 -13.46
N ARG A 165 -58.85 66.38 -12.24
CA ARG A 165 -59.29 67.70 -11.79
C ARG A 165 -58.56 68.82 -12.54
N GLU A 166 -57.24 68.73 -12.64
CA GLU A 166 -56.43 69.68 -13.42
C GLU A 166 -56.88 69.73 -14.90
N LEU A 167 -57.15 68.57 -15.51
CA LEU A 167 -57.70 68.48 -16.88
C LEU A 167 -59.06 69.17 -17.03
N ARG A 168 -59.92 69.12 -16.01
CA ARG A 168 -61.21 69.83 -16.04
C ARG A 168 -61.06 71.34 -15.88
N GLU A 169 -60.00 71.79 -15.21
CA GLU A 169 -59.69 73.20 -14.99
C GLU A 169 -58.91 73.82 -16.17
N LEU A 170 -58.34 72.99 -17.04
CA LEU A 170 -57.73 73.47 -18.28
C LEU A 170 -58.82 74.04 -19.20
N PRO A 171 -58.68 75.30 -19.65
CA PRO A 171 -59.63 75.90 -20.59
C PRO A 171 -59.64 75.07 -21.87
N ALA A 172 -60.85 74.68 -22.29
CA ALA A 172 -61.05 73.91 -23.51
C ALA A 172 -60.26 74.57 -24.65
N PRO A 173 -59.32 73.86 -25.28
CA PRO A 173 -58.59 74.44 -26.39
C PRO A 173 -59.62 74.77 -27.48
N ALA A 174 -59.70 76.05 -27.86
CA ALA A 174 -60.42 76.49 -29.04
C ALA A 174 -59.65 76.01 -30.27
N ILE A 175 -59.74 74.71 -30.56
CA ILE A 175 -59.20 74.12 -31.77
C ILE A 175 -60.37 73.93 -32.71
N VAL A 176 -60.50 74.91 -33.60
CA VAL A 176 -61.09 74.77 -34.91
C VAL A 176 -60.25 73.74 -35.65
N LEU A 177 -60.82 72.57 -35.93
CA LEU A 177 -60.22 71.60 -36.85
C LEU A 177 -61.05 71.61 -38.13
N GLU A 178 -60.58 72.44 -39.06
CA GLU A 178 -60.68 72.11 -40.49
C GLU A 178 -59.93 70.81 -40.72
N VAL A 179 -60.62 69.86 -41.34
CA VAL A 179 -60.11 68.56 -41.73
C VAL A 179 -59.29 68.74 -43.01
N GLU A 180 -57.98 68.49 -42.94
CA GLU A 180 -57.21 68.12 -44.12
C GLU A 180 -56.40 66.85 -43.87
N SER A 181 -56.52 65.98 -44.87
CA SER A 181 -55.87 64.68 -45.05
C SER A 181 -54.46 64.81 -45.62
N SER A 182 -53.49 64.04 -45.11
CA SER A 182 -52.41 63.34 -45.86
C SER A 182 -51.53 62.60 -44.83
N GLU A 183 -51.43 61.27 -44.87
CA GLU A 183 -50.37 60.50 -45.54
C GLU A 183 -48.93 60.70 -45.01
N VAL A 184 -48.18 59.57 -45.02
CA VAL A 184 -46.71 59.42 -44.95
C VAL A 184 -46.13 59.31 -43.52
N GLN A 185 -45.91 58.09 -43.00
CA GLN A 185 -44.77 57.15 -43.16
C GLN A 185 -43.60 57.41 -42.19
N GLU A 186 -43.03 56.28 -41.75
CA GLU A 186 -41.59 56.04 -41.46
C GLU A 186 -40.93 56.86 -40.34
N ALA A 187 -40.04 56.36 -39.50
CA ALA A 187 -39.35 55.08 -39.36
C ALA A 187 -38.52 55.17 -38.06
N ALA A 188 -37.85 54.05 -37.77
CA ALA A 188 -36.68 53.91 -36.91
C ALA A 188 -36.97 53.81 -35.40
N ALA A 189 -36.90 52.61 -34.82
CA ALA A 189 -35.66 51.86 -34.49
C ALA A 189 -34.97 52.50 -33.26
N THR A 190 -34.45 51.77 -32.28
CA THR A 190 -33.84 50.43 -32.30
C THR A 190 -33.59 50.04 -30.84
N ARG A 191 -33.17 48.77 -30.65
CA ARG A 191 -32.43 48.21 -29.50
C ARG A 191 -33.25 47.85 -28.28
N GLU A 192 -33.03 46.75 -27.57
CA GLU A 192 -32.28 45.49 -27.73
C GLU A 192 -32.39 44.82 -26.35
N LYS A 193 -32.21 43.50 -26.32
CA LYS A 193 -32.08 42.58 -25.16
C LYS A 193 -33.41 41.96 -24.74
N LYS A 194 -33.73 40.72 -25.13
CA LYS A 194 -32.96 39.45 -25.00
C LYS A 194 -32.59 39.23 -23.54
N ASP A 195 -33.49 38.58 -22.80
CA ASP A 195 -33.10 37.74 -21.69
C ASP A 195 -33.86 36.42 -21.79
N SER A 196 -33.25 35.54 -22.56
CA SER A 196 -33.33 34.11 -22.40
C SER A 196 -32.88 33.78 -20.98
N GLY A 197 -33.82 33.46 -20.10
CA GLY A 197 -33.53 32.63 -18.94
C GLY A 197 -33.27 31.18 -19.38
N GLU A 198 -32.26 30.99 -20.24
CA GLU A 198 -31.49 29.76 -20.20
C GLU A 198 -30.75 29.80 -18.87
N GLU A 199 -31.01 28.80 -18.04
CA GLU A 199 -30.11 28.38 -16.97
C GLU A 199 -28.75 28.07 -17.60
N VAL A 200 -27.95 29.10 -17.86
CA VAL A 200 -26.51 28.96 -17.97
C VAL A 200 -26.07 28.73 -16.54
N ALA A 201 -26.14 27.46 -16.17
CA ALA A 201 -25.33 26.88 -15.13
C ALA A 201 -23.98 27.59 -15.13
N ASP A 202 -23.48 27.91 -13.94
CA ASP A 202 -22.09 28.17 -13.65
C ASP A 202 -21.24 27.03 -14.22
N LEU A 203 -21.08 27.00 -15.56
CA LEU A 203 -20.22 26.07 -16.24
C LEU A 203 -18.85 26.70 -16.07
N PRO A 204 -17.98 26.05 -15.27
CA PRO A 204 -16.66 26.57 -15.00
C PRO A 204 -15.94 26.81 -16.34
N LEU A 205 -15.18 27.90 -16.39
CA LEU A 205 -14.42 28.49 -17.51
C LEU A 205 -13.38 27.56 -18.20
N VAL A 206 -13.58 26.25 -18.07
CA VAL A 206 -12.57 25.18 -18.16
C VAL A 206 -12.89 24.22 -19.32
N LEU A 207 -14.13 24.22 -19.83
CA LEU A 207 -14.54 23.39 -20.95
C LEU A 207 -13.78 23.76 -22.24
N GLY A 208 -13.13 22.76 -22.84
CA GLY A 208 -12.38 22.90 -24.09
C GLY A 208 -10.87 23.17 -23.95
N ARG A 209 -10.34 23.32 -22.73
CA ARG A 209 -8.89 23.39 -22.49
C ARG A 209 -8.25 21.99 -22.54
N VAL A 210 -6.94 21.92 -22.79
CA VAL A 210 -6.19 20.65 -22.86
C VAL A 210 -5.28 20.53 -21.64
N LEU A 211 -5.34 19.41 -20.94
CA LEU A 211 -4.46 19.16 -19.80
C LEU A 211 -3.02 18.90 -20.25
N LYS A 212 -2.03 19.54 -19.63
CA LYS A 212 -0.60 19.26 -19.89
C LYS A 212 -0.04 18.10 -19.09
N GLU A 213 -0.67 17.78 -17.96
CA GLU A 213 -0.22 16.75 -17.04
C GLU A 213 -1.35 15.77 -16.69
N ASP A 214 -0.96 14.55 -16.33
CA ASP A 214 -1.89 13.54 -15.82
C ASP A 214 -2.53 14.01 -14.50
N LEU A 215 -3.82 13.74 -14.36
CA LEU A 215 -4.56 13.83 -13.11
C LEU A 215 -4.63 12.43 -12.48
N ARG A 216 -4.11 12.26 -11.27
CA ARG A 216 -3.99 10.95 -10.60
C ARG A 216 -4.76 10.95 -9.28
N ASP A 217 -5.40 9.82 -8.98
CA ASP A 217 -6.06 9.64 -7.69
C ASP A 217 -5.07 9.32 -6.55
N GLU A 218 -5.59 9.22 -5.33
CA GLU A 218 -4.81 8.84 -4.13
C GLU A 218 -4.13 7.47 -4.25
N THR A 219 -4.59 6.62 -5.16
CA THR A 219 -4.01 5.29 -5.44
C THR A 219 -2.93 5.32 -6.52
N GLY A 220 -2.68 6.49 -7.12
CA GLY A 220 -1.72 6.70 -8.21
C GLY A 220 -2.25 6.32 -9.60
N LYS A 221 -3.55 6.04 -9.74
CA LYS A 221 -4.18 5.70 -11.01
C LYS A 221 -4.55 6.98 -11.77
N VAL A 222 -4.25 7.01 -13.07
CA VAL A 222 -4.56 8.15 -13.95
C VAL A 222 -6.07 8.17 -14.22
N VAL A 223 -6.71 9.27 -13.83
CA VAL A 223 -8.16 9.53 -14.01
C VAL A 223 -8.41 10.31 -15.30
N VAL A 224 -7.51 11.25 -15.62
CA VAL A 224 -7.50 12.05 -16.85
C VAL A 224 -6.06 12.14 -17.35
N ALA A 225 -5.83 11.81 -18.63
CA ALA A 225 -4.48 11.79 -19.19
C ALA A 225 -4.04 13.17 -19.69
N ALA A 226 -2.73 13.43 -19.65
CA ALA A 226 -2.15 14.57 -20.34
C ALA A 226 -2.49 14.53 -21.85
N GLY A 227 -2.92 15.66 -22.40
CA GLY A 227 -3.35 15.83 -23.79
C GLY A 227 -4.86 15.65 -24.03
N GLU A 228 -5.63 15.27 -23.02
CA GLU A 228 -7.09 15.12 -23.12
C GLU A 228 -7.79 16.49 -23.02
N VAL A 229 -8.78 16.74 -23.89
CA VAL A 229 -9.60 17.96 -23.86
C VAL A 229 -10.61 17.84 -22.73
N VAL A 230 -10.73 18.89 -21.92
CA VAL A 230 -11.70 18.93 -20.81
C VAL A 230 -13.12 19.03 -21.35
N THR A 231 -13.80 17.89 -21.39
CA THR A 231 -15.24 17.76 -21.69
C THR A 231 -16.06 17.64 -20.39
N PRO A 232 -17.39 17.77 -20.43
CA PRO A 232 -18.23 17.56 -19.25
C PRO A 232 -18.02 16.18 -18.60
N GLU A 233 -17.78 15.14 -19.40
CA GLU A 233 -17.50 13.78 -18.93
C GLU A 233 -16.17 13.68 -18.16
N VAL A 234 -15.16 14.47 -18.55
CA VAL A 234 -13.87 14.56 -17.83
C VAL A 234 -14.08 15.24 -16.47
N ILE A 235 -14.90 16.29 -16.42
CA ILE A 235 -15.24 17.00 -15.18
C ILE A 235 -15.98 16.07 -14.22
N GLU A 236 -16.99 15.33 -14.70
CA GLU A 236 -17.73 14.36 -13.87
C GLU A 236 -16.82 13.26 -13.32
N ARG A 237 -15.89 12.73 -14.15
CA ARG A 237 -14.88 11.76 -13.70
C ARG A 237 -13.98 12.34 -12.61
N ALA A 238 -13.51 13.57 -12.77
CA ALA A 238 -12.68 14.26 -11.78
C ALA A 238 -13.44 14.53 -10.47
N ILE A 239 -14.71 14.95 -10.53
CA ILE A 239 -15.57 15.15 -9.36
C ILE A 239 -15.81 13.83 -8.63
N ALA A 240 -16.08 12.74 -9.36
CA ALA A 240 -16.30 11.42 -8.78
C ALA A 240 -15.07 10.89 -8.01
N HIS A 241 -13.86 11.37 -8.35
CA HIS A 241 -12.61 11.03 -7.67
C HIS A 241 -12.15 12.12 -6.70
N GLY A 242 -12.92 13.19 -6.48
CA GLY A 242 -12.55 14.30 -5.59
C GLY A 242 -11.45 15.22 -6.13
N LEU A 243 -11.06 15.10 -7.40
CA LEU A 243 -9.91 15.78 -8.02
C LEU A 243 -10.29 17.07 -8.75
N TYR A 244 -11.50 17.59 -8.53
CA TYR A 244 -11.98 18.79 -9.24
C TYR A 244 -11.16 20.04 -8.93
N GLY A 245 -10.67 20.19 -7.69
CA GLY A 245 -9.79 21.30 -7.32
C GLY A 245 -8.43 21.25 -8.02
N GLU A 246 -7.83 20.05 -8.14
CA GLU A 246 -6.56 19.85 -8.83
C GLU A 246 -6.70 20.08 -10.34
N LEU A 247 -7.82 19.66 -10.92
CA LEU A 247 -8.16 19.93 -12.32
C LEU A 247 -8.16 21.44 -12.62
N ILE A 248 -8.77 22.26 -11.75
CA ILE A 248 -8.79 23.72 -11.92
C ILE A 248 -7.40 24.31 -11.70
N ALA A 249 -6.66 23.88 -10.68
CA ALA A 249 -5.32 24.39 -10.39
C ALA A 249 -4.38 24.19 -11.59
N LYS A 250 -4.36 22.99 -12.17
CA LYS A 250 -3.52 22.67 -13.35
C LYS A 250 -3.91 23.43 -14.62
N LEU A 251 -5.14 23.92 -14.70
CA LEU A 251 -5.63 24.70 -15.85
C LEU A 251 -5.49 26.22 -15.64
N ALA A 252 -5.29 26.66 -14.40
CA ALA A 252 -5.02 28.06 -14.05
C ALA A 252 -3.53 28.42 -14.16
N GLU A 253 -2.62 27.47 -13.95
CA GLU A 253 -1.16 27.64 -14.16
C GLU A 253 -0.78 27.93 -15.63
N GLU A 254 -1.73 27.93 -16.58
CA GLU A 254 -1.49 28.29 -17.98
C GLU A 254 -1.60 29.79 -18.28
N GLU A 255 -2.05 30.61 -17.33
CA GLU A 255 -2.22 32.07 -17.53
C GLU A 255 -1.01 32.92 -17.10
N GLU A 256 0.08 32.31 -16.62
CA GLU A 256 1.39 32.94 -16.35
C GLU A 256 2.47 32.55 -17.38
#